data_AF-A0A8T7EHB4-F1
#
_entry.id   AF-A0A8T7EHB4-F1
#
_cell.length_a   1.000
_cell.length_b   1.000
_cell.length_c   1.000
_cell.angle_alpha   90.00
_cell.angle_beta   90.00
_cell.angle_gamma   90.00
#
_symmetry.space_group_name_H-M   'P 1'
#
loop_
_entity.id
_entity.type
_entity.pdbx_description
1 polymer ?
#
loop_
_entity_poly.entity_id
_entity_poly.type
_entity_poly.pdbx_seq_one_letter_code
_entity_poly.pdbx_strand_id
1 'polypeptide(L)'
;MKQNKSLIIIIAIVALMLCLLVTCIAVYIYRQSVSLTETVIETAVTNINTSPNNQPNQPIALGASPVIYLAGRTDITIPPLDESSTLSIFSCRDGGIIQETFPPGYRITPQATFTFQATGRTNFFGGPLEEGYPPDGDPQGQKSFLNAFGGISGYQGPAGTLVGVFLDDAIPTGEPPAPLDFTAAGLGTQFARLEPAIGQVFFIGDGKTDAGNSHIFVAPANATRLYIGLADGSFFVGDPTCYADNTGTFNYQIESNQPYQPLP
;
A
#
# COMPACT_ATOMS: atom_id res chain seq x y z
N MET A 1 4.07 26.64 74.68
CA MET A 1 5.27 26.23 73.91
C MET A 1 5.09 25.00 72.98
N LYS A 2 3.86 24.54 72.66
CA LYS A 2 3.63 23.39 71.75
C LYS A 2 3.27 23.76 70.29
N GLN A 3 2.81 24.99 70.01
CA GLN A 3 2.32 25.39 68.68
C GLN A 3 3.41 25.62 67.62
N ASN A 4 4.64 25.99 68.01
CA ASN A 4 5.70 26.30 67.05
C ASN A 4 6.34 25.04 66.42
N LYS A 5 6.28 23.88 67.08
CA LYS A 5 6.89 22.65 66.54
C LYS A 5 6.10 22.08 65.36
N SER A 6 4.78 22.10 65.41
CA SER A 6 3.93 21.61 64.32
C SER A 6 4.02 22.49 63.07
N LEU A 7 4.12 23.82 63.23
CA LEU A 7 4.28 24.74 62.11
C LEU A 7 5.63 24.54 61.40
N ILE A 8 6.71 24.34 62.16
CA ILE A 8 8.05 24.08 61.60
C ILE A 8 8.07 22.74 60.83
N ILE A 9 7.39 21.71 61.33
CA ILE A 9 7.30 20.41 60.66
C ILE A 9 6.53 20.54 59.32
N ILE A 10 5.41 21.27 59.31
CA ILE A 10 4.63 21.48 58.08
C ILE A 10 5.45 22.25 57.04
N ILE A 11 6.17 23.31 57.45
CA ILE A 11 7.04 24.08 56.54
C ILE A 11 8.15 23.19 55.98
N ALA A 12 8.75 22.33 56.80
CA ALA A 12 9.79 21.38 56.35
C ALA A 12 9.25 20.35 55.34
N ILE A 13 8.05 19.83 55.55
CA ILE A 13 7.40 18.87 54.62
C ILE A 13 7.07 19.57 53.29
N VAL A 14 6.51 20.78 53.33
CA VAL A 14 6.18 21.54 52.11
C VAL A 14 7.46 21.87 51.33
N ALA A 15 8.54 22.29 52.00
CA ALA A 15 9.83 22.53 51.36
C ALA A 15 10.42 21.26 50.74
N LEU A 16 10.29 20.11 51.40
CA LEU A 16 10.74 18.81 50.87
C LEU A 16 9.92 18.40 49.63
N MET A 17 8.60 18.57 49.65
CA MET A 17 7.75 18.26 48.50
C MET A 17 8.02 19.18 47.30
N LEU A 18 8.25 20.47 47.53
CA LEU A 18 8.67 21.39 46.47
C LEU A 18 10.04 20.99 45.90
N CYS A 19 10.99 20.58 46.74
CA CYS A 19 12.30 20.11 46.29
C CYS A 19 12.19 18.85 45.41
N LEU A 20 11.36 17.88 45.82
CA LEU A 20 11.07 16.66 45.04
C LEU A 20 10.35 16.95 43.72
N LEU A 21 9.45 17.94 43.70
CA LEU A 21 8.76 18.35 42.47
C LEU A 21 9.74 18.98 41.47
N VAL A 22 10.65 19.83 41.94
CA VAL A 22 11.68 20.48 41.12
C VAL A 22 12.64 19.44 40.53
N THR A 23 13.06 18.44 41.31
CA THR A 23 13.93 17.37 40.80
C THR A 23 13.22 16.49 39.77
N CYS A 24 11.94 16.16 39.97
CA CYS A 24 11.15 15.43 38.97
C CYS A 24 11.01 16.20 37.65
N ILE A 25 10.73 17.51 37.71
CA ILE A 25 10.62 18.36 36.52
C ILE A 25 11.97 18.45 35.80
N ALA A 26 13.07 18.61 36.53
CA ALA A 26 14.41 18.66 35.94
C ALA A 26 14.78 17.34 35.23
N VAL A 27 14.45 16.19 35.82
CA VAL A 27 14.65 14.87 35.19
C VAL A 27 13.78 14.69 33.95
N TYR A 28 12.53 15.15 33.98
CA TYR A 28 11.63 15.09 32.82
C TYR A 28 12.14 15.97 31.66
N ILE A 29 12.57 17.20 31.94
CA ILE A 29 13.15 18.11 30.94
C ILE A 29 14.46 17.53 30.40
N TYR A 30 15.31 16.96 31.26
CA TYR A 30 16.54 16.29 30.83
C TYR A 30 16.24 15.12 29.88
N ARG A 31 15.27 14.26 30.21
CA ARG A 31 14.84 13.15 29.34
C ARG A 31 14.29 13.62 27.99
N GLN A 32 13.50 14.69 27.97
CA GLN A 32 13.03 15.32 26.73
C GLN A 32 14.19 15.85 25.89
N SER A 33 15.19 16.47 26.52
CA SER A 33 16.37 16.99 25.81
C SER A 33 17.25 15.88 25.22
N VAL A 34 17.44 14.75 25.93
CA VAL A 34 18.19 13.59 25.43
C VAL A 34 17.46 12.94 24.24
N SER A 35 16.13 12.80 24.32
CA SER A 35 15.31 12.28 23.21
C SER A 35 15.41 13.16 21.97
N LEU A 36 15.32 14.49 22.10
CA LEU A 36 15.46 15.42 20.97
C LEU A 36 16.86 15.37 20.34
N THR A 37 17.91 15.15 21.13
CA THR A 37 19.27 15.00 20.59
C THR A 37 19.49 13.67 19.87
N GLU A 38 18.88 12.57 20.32
CA GLU A 38 18.94 11.28 19.61
C GLU A 38 18.21 11.36 18.27
N THR A 39 17.02 11.96 18.20
CA THR A 39 16.27 12.13 16.95
C THR A 39 17.01 13.00 15.93
N VAL A 40 17.68 14.07 16.38
CA VAL A 40 18.41 14.99 15.50
C VAL A 40 19.71 14.36 14.96
N ILE A 41 20.39 13.51 15.75
CA ILE A 41 21.60 12.80 15.29
C ILE A 41 21.21 11.68 14.30
N GLU A 42 20.12 10.96 14.52
CA GLU A 42 19.64 9.92 13.60
C GLU A 42 19.22 10.50 12.24
N THR A 43 18.66 11.71 12.24
CA THR A 43 18.27 12.44 11.00
C THR A 43 19.47 13.01 10.23
N ALA A 44 20.59 13.30 10.91
CA ALA A 44 21.77 13.90 10.27
C ALA A 44 22.76 12.85 9.72
N VAL A 45 22.82 11.64 10.29
CA VAL A 45 23.78 10.60 9.89
C VAL A 45 23.26 9.75 8.71
N THR A 46 21.96 9.76 8.42
CA THR A 46 21.36 9.00 7.31
C THR A 46 21.56 9.62 5.93
N ASN A 47 22.01 10.88 5.83
CA ASN A 47 22.11 11.61 4.55
C ASN A 47 23.51 11.66 3.91
N ILE A 48 24.51 10.95 4.43
CA ILE A 48 25.84 10.91 3.81
C ILE A 48 26.38 9.47 3.87
N ASN A 49 26.27 8.75 2.75
CA ASN A 49 26.81 7.41 2.44
C ASN A 49 25.83 6.23 2.41
N THR A 50 24.76 6.31 1.62
CA THR A 50 24.29 5.10 0.93
C THR A 50 24.19 5.36 -0.57
N SER A 51 24.96 4.59 -1.34
CA SER A 51 24.55 4.24 -2.69
C SER A 51 23.13 3.68 -2.61
N PRO A 52 22.19 4.04 -3.50
CA PRO A 52 20.76 3.73 -3.35
C PRO A 52 20.40 2.24 -3.51
N ASN A 53 21.39 1.32 -3.50
CA ASN A 53 21.23 -0.08 -3.85
C ASN A 53 21.34 -1.07 -2.69
N ASN A 54 21.19 -0.69 -1.42
CA ASN A 54 21.15 -1.67 -0.30
C ASN A 54 20.51 -1.09 0.97
N GLN A 55 19.18 -0.92 0.99
CA GLN A 55 18.42 -1.06 2.22
C GLN A 55 17.79 -2.46 2.20
N PRO A 56 17.95 -3.30 3.24
CA PRO A 56 17.30 -4.61 3.28
C PRO A 56 15.78 -4.44 3.14
N ASN A 57 15.21 -5.10 2.14
CA ASN A 57 13.78 -5.11 1.76
C ASN A 57 12.83 -5.14 2.96
N GLN A 58 12.44 -3.97 3.49
CA GLN A 58 11.28 -3.91 4.37
C GLN A 58 10.03 -4.06 3.52
N PRO A 59 9.10 -4.98 3.87
CA PRO A 59 7.82 -5.05 3.19
C PRO A 59 7.11 -3.70 3.19
N ILE A 60 6.55 -3.33 2.04
CA ILE A 60 5.76 -2.13 1.83
C ILE A 60 4.31 -2.48 2.13
N ALA A 61 3.69 -1.77 3.06
CA ALA A 61 2.28 -1.94 3.37
C ALA A 61 1.42 -1.32 2.27
N LEU A 62 0.48 -2.11 1.75
CA LEU A 62 -0.57 -1.71 0.82
C LEU A 62 -1.92 -1.86 1.55
N GLY A 63 -2.63 -0.76 1.78
CA GLY A 63 -4.01 -0.83 2.31
C GLY A 63 -4.97 -1.55 1.36
N ALA A 64 -6.24 -1.68 1.76
CA ALA A 64 -7.24 -2.44 1.00
C ALA A 64 -8.02 -1.64 -0.07
N SER A 65 -7.71 -0.37 -0.25
CA SER A 65 -8.37 0.55 -1.19
C SER A 65 -7.48 1.29 -2.24
N PRO A 66 -6.19 0.94 -2.45
CA PRO A 66 -5.44 1.45 -3.61
C PRO A 66 -6.00 0.93 -4.94
N VAL A 67 -6.64 1.83 -5.70
CA VAL A 67 -7.41 1.51 -6.89
C VAL A 67 -6.49 1.39 -8.11
N ILE A 68 -6.23 0.18 -8.62
CA ILE A 68 -5.28 0.01 -9.75
C ILE A 68 -5.67 0.80 -10.99
N TYR A 69 -6.97 1.00 -11.23
CA TYR A 69 -7.51 1.74 -12.36
C TYR A 69 -7.33 3.27 -12.28
N LEU A 70 -6.83 3.78 -11.15
CA LEU A 70 -6.38 5.16 -11.00
C LEU A 70 -4.87 5.33 -11.23
N ALA A 71 -4.15 4.26 -11.57
CA ALA A 71 -2.71 4.30 -11.83
C ALA A 71 -2.35 5.41 -12.84
N GLY A 72 -1.44 6.29 -12.42
CA GLY A 72 -0.92 7.36 -13.27
C GLY A 72 -1.91 8.46 -13.66
N ARG A 73 -3.13 8.47 -13.11
CA ARG A 73 -4.12 9.52 -13.34
C ARG A 73 -3.82 10.74 -12.47
N THR A 74 -3.76 11.91 -13.09
CA THR A 74 -3.64 13.21 -12.42
C THR A 74 -4.82 14.14 -12.73
N ASP A 75 -5.75 13.64 -13.56
CA ASP A 75 -6.96 14.29 -14.07
C ASP A 75 -8.24 13.81 -13.36
N ILE A 76 -8.11 12.87 -12.40
CA ILE A 76 -9.19 12.46 -11.50
C ILE A 76 -8.87 12.98 -10.10
N THR A 77 -9.89 13.46 -9.40
CA THR A 77 -9.83 13.69 -7.95
C THR A 77 -10.68 12.62 -7.28
N ILE A 78 -10.10 11.93 -6.29
CA ILE A 78 -10.86 11.01 -5.46
C ILE A 78 -11.72 11.87 -4.53
N PRO A 79 -13.06 11.74 -4.57
CA PRO A 79 -13.92 12.50 -3.67
C PRO A 79 -13.69 12.06 -2.21
N PRO A 80 -14.03 12.89 -1.22
CA PRO A 80 -14.17 12.46 0.16
C PRO A 80 -15.08 11.23 0.30
N LEU A 81 -14.83 10.39 1.30
CA LEU A 81 -15.56 9.15 1.52
C LEU A 81 -17.07 9.36 1.70
N ASP A 82 -17.47 10.46 2.31
CA ASP A 82 -18.86 10.85 2.59
C ASP A 82 -19.53 11.62 1.45
N GLU A 83 -18.85 11.82 0.32
CA GLU A 83 -19.40 12.49 -0.85
C GLU A 83 -19.71 11.51 -1.99
N SER A 84 -20.84 11.73 -2.67
CA SER A 84 -21.20 10.99 -3.87
C SER A 84 -20.32 11.36 -5.06
N SER A 85 -20.14 10.42 -6.00
CA SER A 85 -19.43 10.64 -7.25
C SER A 85 -20.25 10.17 -8.46
N THR A 86 -20.00 10.83 -9.59
CA THR A 86 -20.55 10.45 -10.90
C THR A 86 -19.69 9.42 -11.64
N LEU A 87 -18.43 9.22 -11.21
CA LEU A 87 -17.57 8.16 -11.72
C LEU A 87 -17.91 6.84 -11.01
N SER A 88 -18.23 5.81 -11.80
CA SER A 88 -18.59 4.46 -11.31
C SER A 88 -17.48 3.81 -10.48
N ILE A 89 -16.22 4.16 -10.73
CA ILE A 89 -15.07 3.71 -9.92
C ILE A 89 -15.18 4.06 -8.43
N PHE A 90 -16.03 5.04 -8.10
CA PHE A 90 -16.32 5.50 -6.75
C PHE A 90 -17.77 5.20 -6.32
N SER A 91 -18.48 4.30 -7.00
CA SER A 91 -19.74 3.76 -6.47
C SER A 91 -19.48 2.80 -5.31
N CYS A 92 -20.48 2.58 -4.45
CA CYS A 92 -20.39 1.81 -3.19
C CYS A 92 -19.69 2.53 -2.01
N ARG A 93 -19.78 3.86 -1.95
CA ARG A 93 -19.32 4.66 -0.79
C ARG A 93 -20.34 4.80 0.33
N ASP A 94 -21.62 4.58 0.05
CA ASP A 94 -22.66 4.57 1.07
C ASP A 94 -22.42 3.40 2.04
N GLY A 95 -21.98 3.72 3.25
CA GLY A 95 -21.53 2.71 4.23
C GLY A 95 -20.08 2.25 4.05
N GLY A 96 -19.30 2.93 3.20
CA GLY A 96 -17.87 2.72 3.04
C GLY A 96 -17.11 2.96 4.36
N ILE A 97 -16.08 2.16 4.58
CA ILE A 97 -15.29 2.08 5.81
C ILE A 97 -13.86 2.57 5.62
N ILE A 98 -13.39 2.69 4.38
CA ILE A 98 -12.06 3.18 4.03
C ILE A 98 -12.12 4.11 2.81
N GLN A 99 -11.26 5.13 2.81
CA GLN A 99 -11.08 6.03 1.67
C GLN A 99 -10.25 5.34 0.58
N GLU A 100 -10.73 5.36 -0.66
CA GLU A 100 -9.96 4.96 -1.84
C GLU A 100 -8.72 5.85 -2.00
N THR A 101 -7.63 5.24 -2.45
CA THR A 101 -6.37 5.95 -2.72
C THR A 101 -5.89 5.68 -4.13
N PHE A 102 -5.03 6.57 -4.62
CA PHE A 102 -4.21 6.25 -5.78
C PHE A 102 -3.25 5.10 -5.43
N PRO A 103 -2.98 4.19 -6.37
CA PRO A 103 -2.03 3.11 -6.15
C PRO A 103 -0.61 3.68 -6.02
N PRO A 104 0.22 3.16 -5.09
CA PRO A 104 1.63 3.51 -5.06
C PRO A 104 2.28 3.18 -6.41
N GLY A 105 3.14 4.08 -6.86
CA GLY A 105 3.87 3.93 -8.10
C GLY A 105 5.38 3.97 -7.89
N TYR A 106 6.11 3.49 -8.88
CA TYR A 106 7.58 3.49 -8.91
C TYR A 106 8.07 3.96 -10.28
N ARG A 107 9.07 4.85 -10.33
CA ARG A 107 9.90 5.04 -11.54
C ARG A 107 10.72 3.78 -11.76
N ILE A 108 10.72 3.29 -13.00
CA ILE A 108 11.43 2.06 -13.39
C ILE A 108 12.27 2.28 -14.64
N THR A 109 13.18 1.35 -14.90
CA THR A 109 13.94 1.28 -16.14
C THR A 109 13.17 0.42 -17.16
N PRO A 110 13.01 0.86 -18.43
CA PRO A 110 12.38 0.04 -19.45
C PRO A 110 13.08 -1.32 -19.62
N GLN A 111 12.30 -2.38 -19.90
CA GLN A 111 12.80 -3.77 -19.99
C GLN A 111 13.41 -4.35 -18.71
N ALA A 112 13.31 -3.65 -17.58
CA ALA A 112 13.66 -4.24 -16.29
C ALA A 112 12.76 -5.45 -15.98
N THR A 113 13.34 -6.43 -15.29
CA THR A 113 12.62 -7.59 -14.77
C THR A 113 12.30 -7.38 -13.31
N PHE A 114 11.11 -7.78 -12.90
CA PHE A 114 10.62 -7.67 -11.53
C PHE A 114 10.18 -9.03 -11.01
N THR A 115 10.45 -9.29 -9.74
CA THR A 115 9.81 -10.34 -8.95
C THR A 115 9.17 -9.71 -7.72
N PHE A 116 8.16 -10.38 -7.19
CA PHE A 116 7.42 -9.91 -6.02
C PHE A 116 7.40 -10.99 -4.95
N GLN A 117 7.27 -10.54 -3.71
CA GLN A 117 6.87 -11.38 -2.58
C GLN A 117 5.78 -10.63 -1.84
N ALA A 118 4.61 -11.23 -1.66
CA ALA A 118 3.53 -10.60 -0.92
C ALA A 118 2.95 -11.51 0.17
N THR A 119 2.52 -10.87 1.26
CA THR A 119 1.85 -11.51 2.40
C THR A 119 0.75 -10.59 2.91
N GLY A 120 0.07 -10.97 3.99
CA GLY A 120 -1.02 -10.21 4.58
C GLY A 120 -2.39 -10.66 4.06
N ARG A 121 -3.41 -9.88 4.38
CA ARG A 121 -4.81 -10.22 4.10
C ARG A 121 -5.61 -8.96 3.83
N THR A 122 -6.44 -9.00 2.80
CA THR A 122 -7.49 -7.99 2.55
C THR A 122 -8.84 -8.68 2.53
N ASN A 123 -9.88 -8.05 3.06
CA ASN A 123 -11.25 -8.52 2.94
C ASN A 123 -12.02 -7.56 2.04
N PHE A 124 -12.32 -8.02 0.83
CA PHE A 124 -13.06 -7.26 -0.19
C PHE A 124 -14.59 -7.37 -0.04
N PHE A 125 -15.07 -7.85 1.12
CA PHE A 125 -16.47 -7.80 1.55
C PHE A 125 -16.64 -6.95 2.83
N GLY A 126 -15.59 -6.27 3.28
CA GLY A 126 -15.63 -5.44 4.50
C GLY A 126 -15.66 -6.20 5.82
N GLY A 127 -15.45 -7.52 5.78
CA GLY A 127 -15.39 -8.35 6.97
C GLY A 127 -14.10 -8.18 7.79
N PRO A 128 -13.99 -8.90 8.92
CA PRO A 128 -12.79 -8.88 9.76
C PRO A 128 -11.57 -9.50 9.04
N LEU A 129 -10.35 -9.16 9.48
CA LEU A 129 -9.10 -9.53 8.80
C LEU A 129 -8.81 -11.03 8.85
N GLU A 130 -9.25 -11.69 9.91
CA GLU A 130 -9.16 -13.13 10.10
C GLU A 130 -9.85 -13.88 8.96
N GLU A 131 -10.95 -13.32 8.46
CA GLU A 131 -11.75 -13.82 7.34
C GLU A 131 -11.27 -13.29 5.97
N GLY A 132 -10.24 -12.44 5.93
CA GLY A 132 -9.71 -11.88 4.70
C GLY A 132 -9.03 -12.91 3.78
N TYR A 133 -8.54 -12.44 2.64
CA TYR A 133 -7.99 -13.27 1.57
C TYR A 133 -6.51 -12.98 1.37
N PRO A 134 -5.68 -13.98 1.02
CA PRO A 134 -4.27 -13.78 0.73
C PRO A 134 -4.06 -13.00 -0.59
N PRO A 135 -2.82 -12.58 -0.89
CA PRO A 135 -2.51 -11.87 -2.14
C PRO A 135 -2.92 -12.61 -3.42
N ASP A 136 -3.02 -13.94 -3.41
CA ASP A 136 -3.51 -14.73 -4.55
C ASP A 136 -5.02 -14.62 -4.81
N GLY A 137 -5.75 -13.94 -3.91
CA GLY A 137 -7.19 -13.81 -3.96
C GLY A 137 -7.93 -14.97 -3.29
N ASP A 138 -9.23 -15.09 -3.58
CA ASP A 138 -10.09 -16.08 -2.94
C ASP A 138 -9.70 -17.54 -3.28
N PRO A 139 -9.29 -18.35 -2.27
CA PRO A 139 -8.94 -19.75 -2.49
C PRO A 139 -10.14 -20.64 -2.86
N GLN A 140 -11.38 -20.19 -2.63
CA GLN A 140 -12.60 -20.89 -3.04
C GLN A 140 -12.92 -20.68 -4.53
N GLY A 141 -12.13 -19.87 -5.23
CA GLY A 141 -12.20 -19.74 -6.67
C GLY A 141 -13.12 -18.62 -7.18
N GLN A 142 -13.57 -17.70 -6.32
CA GLN A 142 -14.24 -16.48 -6.78
C GLN A 142 -13.35 -15.73 -7.78
N LYS A 143 -13.95 -15.26 -8.87
CA LYS A 143 -13.26 -14.57 -9.96
C LYS A 143 -13.83 -13.18 -10.17
N SER A 144 -12.96 -12.30 -10.63
CA SER A 144 -13.30 -10.97 -11.11
C SER A 144 -13.21 -10.93 -12.63
N PHE A 145 -14.25 -10.37 -13.27
CA PHE A 145 -14.35 -10.08 -14.70
C PHE A 145 -14.66 -8.59 -14.86
N LEU A 146 -13.63 -7.78 -14.72
CA LEU A 146 -13.75 -6.33 -14.66
C LEU A 146 -13.47 -5.70 -16.02
N ASN A 147 -14.25 -4.68 -16.35
CA ASN A 147 -14.09 -3.84 -17.52
C ASN A 147 -12.84 -2.97 -17.40
N ALA A 148 -12.38 -2.48 -18.54
CA ALA A 148 -11.32 -1.50 -18.61
C ALA A 148 -11.79 -0.12 -18.12
N PHE A 149 -10.84 0.71 -17.68
CA PHE A 149 -11.13 2.09 -17.27
C PHE A 149 -9.99 3.02 -17.69
N GLY A 150 -10.32 4.07 -18.45
CA GLY A 150 -9.40 5.17 -18.76
C GLY A 150 -8.05 4.73 -19.34
N GLY A 151 -8.03 3.83 -20.32
CA GLY A 151 -6.80 3.33 -20.94
C GLY A 151 -6.08 2.21 -20.17
N ILE A 152 -6.56 1.84 -18.98
CA ILE A 152 -6.12 0.65 -18.24
C ILE A 152 -7.03 -0.53 -18.59
N SER A 153 -6.45 -1.68 -18.95
CA SER A 153 -7.20 -2.89 -19.31
C SER A 153 -8.11 -3.35 -18.19
N GLY A 154 -9.13 -4.12 -18.55
CA GLY A 154 -9.88 -4.91 -17.59
C GLY A 154 -9.01 -5.94 -16.86
N TYR A 155 -9.64 -6.69 -15.96
CA TYR A 155 -9.01 -7.78 -15.23
C TYR A 155 -9.89 -9.03 -15.29
N GLN A 156 -9.27 -10.19 -15.57
CA GLN A 156 -9.91 -11.49 -15.54
C GLN A 156 -9.07 -12.45 -14.72
N GLY A 157 -9.54 -12.88 -13.55
CA GLY A 157 -8.74 -13.72 -12.66
C GLY A 157 -9.30 -13.84 -11.24
N PRO A 158 -8.52 -14.37 -10.27
CA PRO A 158 -8.93 -14.43 -8.86
C PRO A 158 -9.44 -13.08 -8.30
N ALA A 159 -10.55 -13.11 -7.56
CA ALA A 159 -11.03 -11.90 -6.87
C ALA A 159 -10.16 -11.56 -5.66
N GLY A 160 -9.94 -10.26 -5.40
CA GLY A 160 -9.20 -9.78 -4.23
C GLY A 160 -7.69 -9.99 -4.28
N THR A 161 -7.11 -10.11 -5.46
CA THR A 161 -5.68 -10.33 -5.63
C THR A 161 -4.85 -9.04 -5.65
N LEU A 162 -3.58 -9.14 -5.29
CA LEU A 162 -2.58 -8.11 -5.58
C LEU A 162 -2.31 -8.07 -7.10
N VAL A 163 -2.43 -6.87 -7.70
CA VAL A 163 -2.21 -6.66 -9.13
C VAL A 163 -1.20 -5.53 -9.38
N GLY A 164 -0.66 -5.52 -10.60
CA GLY A 164 0.20 -4.46 -11.09
C GLY A 164 -0.17 -3.97 -12.48
N VAL A 165 0.36 -2.82 -12.86
CA VAL A 165 0.31 -2.29 -14.24
C VAL A 165 1.57 -1.49 -14.56
N PHE A 166 2.11 -1.68 -15.75
CA PHE A 166 3.21 -0.85 -16.28
C PHE A 166 2.66 0.30 -17.11
N LEU A 167 3.22 1.50 -16.94
CA LEU A 167 2.85 2.71 -17.68
C LEU A 167 4.09 3.43 -18.22
N ASP A 168 3.91 4.22 -19.28
CA ASP A 168 4.87 5.27 -19.68
C ASP A 168 4.58 6.55 -18.88
N ASP A 169 5.09 7.73 -19.25
CA ASP A 169 4.87 8.97 -18.50
C ASP A 169 3.52 9.65 -18.78
N ALA A 170 2.76 9.21 -19.78
CA ALA A 170 1.50 9.83 -20.15
C ALA A 170 0.38 9.47 -19.15
N ILE A 171 -0.62 10.34 -19.01
CA ILE A 171 -1.88 9.94 -18.37
C ILE A 171 -2.49 8.83 -19.23
N PRO A 172 -2.80 7.65 -18.67
CA PRO A 172 -3.41 6.58 -19.45
C PRO A 172 -4.77 7.07 -19.97
N THR A 173 -4.93 6.97 -21.29
CA THR A 173 -6.11 7.40 -22.04
C THR A 173 -6.21 6.56 -23.32
N GLY A 174 -7.35 6.61 -24.00
CA GLY A 174 -7.55 5.90 -25.27
C GLY A 174 -7.97 4.43 -25.10
N GLU A 175 -7.80 3.66 -26.17
CA GLU A 175 -8.20 2.25 -26.22
C GLU A 175 -7.25 1.41 -25.36
N PRO A 176 -7.76 0.73 -24.32
CA PRO A 176 -6.95 -0.10 -23.44
C PRO A 176 -6.52 -1.40 -24.14
N PRO A 177 -5.39 -2.01 -23.74
CA PRO A 177 -5.05 -3.34 -24.23
C PRO A 177 -6.08 -4.37 -23.75
N ALA A 178 -6.21 -5.48 -24.50
CA ALA A 178 -7.09 -6.57 -24.09
C ALA A 178 -6.69 -7.10 -22.70
N PRO A 179 -7.65 -7.42 -21.82
CA PRO A 179 -7.34 -7.99 -20.51
C PRO A 179 -6.62 -9.34 -20.65
N LEU A 180 -5.62 -9.57 -19.81
CA LEU A 180 -5.04 -10.91 -19.62
C LEU A 180 -6.05 -11.79 -18.87
N ASP A 181 -6.14 -13.07 -19.25
CA ASP A 181 -7.03 -14.04 -18.64
C ASP A 181 -6.27 -14.97 -17.69
N PHE A 182 -6.31 -14.68 -16.39
CA PHE A 182 -5.70 -15.50 -15.33
C PHE A 182 -6.67 -16.56 -14.78
N THR A 183 -7.79 -16.82 -15.45
CA THR A 183 -8.63 -17.99 -15.13
C THR A 183 -7.98 -19.28 -15.62
N ALA A 184 -8.51 -20.42 -15.20
CA ALA A 184 -8.03 -21.72 -15.65
C ALA A 184 -8.29 -21.99 -17.16
N ALA A 185 -9.15 -21.20 -17.80
CA ALA A 185 -9.40 -21.29 -19.23
C ALA A 185 -8.40 -20.50 -20.09
N GLY A 186 -7.67 -19.57 -19.47
CA GLY A 186 -6.70 -18.69 -20.14
C GLY A 186 -5.26 -19.03 -19.80
N LEU A 187 -4.47 -17.99 -19.49
CA LEU A 187 -3.08 -18.09 -19.04
C LEU A 187 -2.96 -18.78 -17.66
N GLY A 188 -3.95 -18.61 -16.79
CA GLY A 188 -3.90 -19.05 -15.40
C GLY A 188 -2.88 -18.27 -14.56
N THR A 189 -2.65 -18.70 -13.32
CA THR A 189 -1.75 -18.02 -12.36
C THR A 189 -0.39 -18.70 -12.20
N GLN A 190 -0.10 -19.75 -12.98
CA GLN A 190 1.08 -20.61 -12.81
C GLN A 190 2.18 -20.34 -13.85
N PHE A 191 2.30 -19.10 -14.32
CA PHE A 191 3.23 -18.72 -15.37
C PHE A 191 4.61 -18.38 -14.79
N ALA A 192 5.69 -18.81 -15.44
CA ALA A 192 7.04 -18.46 -14.98
C ALA A 192 7.42 -17.01 -15.33
N ARG A 193 6.93 -16.51 -16.47
CA ARG A 193 7.31 -15.22 -17.04
C ARG A 193 6.13 -14.57 -17.73
N LEU A 194 5.98 -13.25 -17.55
CA LEU A 194 4.95 -12.44 -18.19
C LEU A 194 5.55 -11.14 -18.72
N GLU A 195 5.11 -10.72 -19.91
CA GLU A 195 5.51 -9.47 -20.56
C GLU A 195 4.24 -8.65 -20.86
N PRO A 196 3.65 -7.97 -19.84
CA PRO A 196 2.43 -7.18 -20.01
C PRO A 196 2.67 -6.01 -20.96
N ALA A 197 1.64 -5.57 -21.69
CA ALA A 197 1.67 -4.31 -22.43
C ALA A 197 1.54 -3.09 -21.50
N ILE A 198 1.82 -1.89 -22.01
CA ILE A 198 1.51 -0.63 -21.32
C ILE A 198 0.01 -0.55 -21.05
N GLY A 199 -0.37 -0.25 -19.81
CA GLY A 199 -1.77 -0.16 -19.39
C GLY A 199 -2.45 -1.52 -19.19
N GLN A 200 -1.73 -2.64 -19.33
CA GLN A 200 -2.30 -3.98 -19.13
C GLN A 200 -2.13 -4.44 -17.69
N VAL A 201 -3.25 -4.64 -16.99
CA VAL A 201 -3.27 -5.15 -15.62
C VAL A 201 -2.80 -6.60 -15.60
N PHE A 202 -1.92 -6.94 -14.66
CA PHE A 202 -1.42 -8.29 -14.47
C PHE A 202 -1.55 -8.77 -13.02
N PHE A 203 -1.82 -10.07 -12.87
CA PHE A 203 -1.81 -10.78 -11.59
C PHE A 203 -0.40 -10.79 -11.00
N ILE A 204 -0.25 -10.33 -9.76
CA ILE A 204 0.98 -10.49 -8.98
C ILE A 204 0.82 -11.67 -8.01
N GLY A 205 -0.31 -11.72 -7.30
CA GLY A 205 -0.51 -12.72 -6.26
C GLY A 205 0.48 -12.57 -5.10
N ASP A 206 0.90 -13.69 -4.54
CA ASP A 206 2.03 -13.77 -3.61
C ASP A 206 3.41 -13.65 -4.32
N GLY A 207 3.39 -13.59 -5.67
CA GLY A 207 4.56 -13.51 -6.54
C GLY A 207 5.14 -14.87 -6.95
N LYS A 208 4.44 -15.99 -6.70
CA LYS A 208 4.94 -17.34 -6.94
C LYS A 208 3.91 -18.25 -7.62
N THR A 209 4.44 -19.27 -8.27
CA THR A 209 3.69 -20.46 -8.67
C THR A 209 3.41 -21.34 -7.45
N ASP A 210 2.47 -22.28 -7.54
CA ASP A 210 2.16 -23.30 -6.52
C ASP A 210 3.38 -24.18 -6.21
N ALA A 211 4.32 -24.30 -7.15
CA ALA A 211 5.59 -25.00 -6.97
C ALA A 211 6.65 -24.17 -6.20
N GLY A 212 6.32 -22.93 -5.84
CA GLY A 212 7.19 -22.01 -5.09
C GLY A 212 8.18 -21.22 -5.95
N ASN A 213 8.16 -21.37 -7.28
CA ASN A 213 9.00 -20.58 -8.18
C ASN A 213 8.45 -19.16 -8.31
N SER A 214 9.33 -18.15 -8.26
CA SER A 214 8.94 -16.76 -8.47
C SER A 214 8.45 -16.49 -9.89
N HIS A 215 7.41 -15.67 -10.00
CA HIS A 215 6.99 -15.06 -11.26
C HIS A 215 7.98 -13.96 -11.67
N ILE A 216 8.32 -13.92 -12.96
CA ILE A 216 9.15 -12.87 -13.55
C ILE A 216 8.30 -11.98 -14.45
N PHE A 217 8.23 -10.69 -14.14
CA PHE A 217 7.52 -9.70 -14.93
C PHE A 217 8.52 -8.84 -15.69
N VAL A 218 8.31 -8.63 -16.99
CA VAL A 218 9.19 -7.82 -17.83
C VAL A 218 8.47 -6.53 -18.20
N ALA A 219 9.05 -5.40 -17.85
CA ALA A 219 8.49 -4.11 -18.22
C ALA A 219 8.57 -3.89 -19.75
N PRO A 220 7.54 -3.30 -20.39
CA PRO A 220 7.60 -2.87 -21.77
C PRO A 220 8.82 -2.01 -22.10
N ALA A 221 9.21 -1.98 -23.38
CA ALA A 221 10.34 -1.19 -23.85
C ALA A 221 10.17 0.34 -23.68
N ASN A 222 8.95 0.81 -23.48
CA ASN A 222 8.61 2.21 -23.23
C ASN A 222 8.06 2.47 -21.81
N ALA A 223 8.06 1.46 -20.93
CA ALA A 223 7.55 1.64 -19.57
C ALA A 223 8.54 2.43 -18.71
N THR A 224 8.03 3.47 -18.07
CA THR A 224 8.78 4.33 -17.13
C THR A 224 8.23 4.24 -15.71
N ARG A 225 7.05 3.64 -15.53
CA ARG A 225 6.35 3.51 -14.26
C ARG A 225 5.79 2.11 -14.04
N LEU A 226 5.80 1.66 -12.79
CA LEU A 226 5.10 0.48 -12.29
C LEU A 226 4.16 0.93 -11.17
N TYR A 227 2.90 0.48 -11.19
CA TYR A 227 1.94 0.72 -10.12
C TYR A 227 1.45 -0.60 -9.52
N ILE A 228 1.18 -0.60 -8.21
CA ILE A 228 0.72 -1.76 -7.43
C ILE A 228 -0.59 -1.42 -6.73
N GLY A 229 -1.58 -2.30 -6.79
CA GLY A 229 -2.90 -2.01 -6.24
C GLY A 229 -3.83 -3.22 -6.25
N LEU A 230 -5.13 -2.93 -6.20
CA LEU A 230 -6.21 -3.92 -6.21
C LEU A 230 -7.15 -3.68 -7.39
N ALA A 231 -7.69 -4.77 -7.92
CA ALA A 231 -8.75 -4.77 -8.93
C ALA A 231 -10.04 -5.28 -8.29
N ASP A 232 -11.01 -4.38 -8.09
CA ASP A 232 -12.26 -4.68 -7.39
C ASP A 232 -13.47 -4.13 -8.14
N GLY A 233 -14.63 -4.70 -7.87
CA GLY A 233 -15.88 -4.34 -8.50
C GLY A 233 -17.08 -4.99 -7.82
N SER A 234 -18.23 -4.32 -7.92
CA SER A 234 -19.50 -4.83 -7.40
C SER A 234 -19.82 -6.18 -8.02
N PHE A 235 -20.07 -7.20 -7.18
CA PHE A 235 -20.29 -8.59 -7.61
C PHE A 235 -19.17 -9.16 -8.49
N PHE A 236 -17.98 -8.53 -8.48
CA PHE A 236 -16.80 -8.93 -9.24
C PHE A 236 -16.99 -8.94 -10.76
N VAL A 237 -18.00 -8.26 -11.30
CA VAL A 237 -18.29 -8.24 -12.74
C VAL A 237 -18.66 -6.83 -13.20
N GLY A 238 -18.16 -6.45 -14.37
CA GLY A 238 -18.49 -5.16 -14.99
C GLY A 238 -17.49 -4.07 -14.58
N ASP A 239 -17.96 -2.85 -14.35
CA ASP A 239 -17.05 -1.74 -14.10
C ASP A 239 -16.31 -1.90 -12.75
N PRO A 240 -15.02 -1.52 -12.67
CA PRO A 240 -14.31 -1.45 -11.40
C PRO A 240 -15.01 -0.48 -10.45
N THR A 241 -15.19 -0.89 -9.19
CA THR A 241 -15.92 -0.12 -8.17
C THR A 241 -15.81 -0.79 -6.79
N CYS A 242 -16.53 -0.31 -5.77
CA CYS A 242 -16.61 -0.90 -4.43
C CYS A 242 -15.23 -1.17 -3.80
N TYR A 243 -14.39 -0.15 -3.71
CA TYR A 243 -13.12 -0.24 -2.96
C TYR A 243 -13.24 0.27 -1.52
N ALA A 244 -14.30 1.06 -1.26
CA ALA A 244 -14.51 1.75 0.00
C ALA A 244 -15.02 0.83 1.11
N ASP A 245 -15.57 -0.33 0.76
CA ASP A 245 -16.01 -1.38 1.66
C ASP A 245 -14.92 -2.42 1.94
N ASN A 246 -13.69 -2.21 1.47
CA ASN A 246 -12.59 -3.14 1.73
C ASN A 246 -11.94 -2.92 3.10
N THR A 247 -11.36 -3.99 3.67
CA THR A 247 -10.50 -3.89 4.88
C THR A 247 -9.17 -4.61 4.70
N GLY A 248 -8.20 -4.25 5.54
CA GLY A 248 -6.94 -4.97 5.66
C GLY A 248 -5.79 -4.39 4.90
N THR A 249 -4.75 -5.22 4.79
CA THR A 249 -3.43 -4.81 4.34
C THR A 249 -2.68 -5.98 3.74
N PHE A 250 -2.12 -5.77 2.55
CA PHE A 250 -1.03 -6.59 2.03
C PHE A 250 0.32 -5.97 2.38
N ASN A 251 1.34 -6.81 2.47
CA ASN A 251 2.72 -6.39 2.62
C ASN A 251 3.51 -7.01 1.48
N TYR A 252 4.08 -6.18 0.61
CA TYR A 252 4.80 -6.65 -0.57
C TYR A 252 6.24 -6.16 -0.63
N GLN A 253 7.08 -6.90 -1.33
CA GLN A 253 8.44 -6.55 -1.67
C GLN A 253 8.62 -6.63 -3.18
N ILE A 254 9.45 -5.74 -3.73
CA ILE A 254 9.81 -5.71 -5.14
C ILE A 254 11.32 -5.94 -5.24
N GLU A 255 11.71 -6.96 -6.01
CA GLU A 255 13.08 -7.09 -6.48
C GLU A 255 13.13 -6.78 -7.96
N SER A 256 14.21 -6.11 -8.39
CA SER A 256 14.42 -5.79 -9.79
C SER A 256 15.88 -5.96 -10.18
N ASN A 257 16.12 -6.30 -11.44
CA ASN A 257 17.47 -6.33 -12.01
C ASN A 257 17.99 -4.92 -12.37
N GLN A 258 17.16 -3.88 -12.24
CA GLN A 258 17.52 -2.48 -12.46
C GLN A 258 17.05 -1.62 -11.28
N PRO A 259 17.62 -0.42 -11.08
CA PRO A 259 17.12 0.51 -10.09
C PRO A 259 15.67 0.92 -10.36
N TYR A 260 14.90 1.08 -9.29
CA TYR A 260 13.58 1.68 -9.28
C TYR A 260 13.45 2.60 -8.05
N GLN A 261 12.54 3.58 -8.10
CA GLN A 261 12.35 4.55 -7.02
C GLN A 261 10.86 4.83 -6.83
N PRO A 262 10.35 4.96 -5.58
CA PRO A 262 8.97 5.37 -5.34
C PRO A 262 8.63 6.69 -6.04
N LEU A 263 7.41 6.79 -6.55
CA LEU A 263 6.87 8.05 -7.04
C LEU A 263 6.41 8.94 -5.89
N PRO A 264 6.41 10.27 -6.09
CA PRO A 264 5.82 11.21 -5.14
C PRO A 264 4.34 10.95 -4.89
#